data_AF-A0A1I9G660-F1
#
_entry.id   AF-A0A1I9G660-F1
#
_cell.length_a   1.000
_cell.length_b   1.000
_cell.length_c   1.000
_cell.angle_alpha   90.00
_cell.angle_beta   90.00
_cell.angle_gamma   90.00
#
_symmetry.space_group_name_H-M   'P 1'
#
loop_
_entity.id
_entity.type
_entity.pdbx_description
1 polymer ?
#
loop_
_entity_poly.entity_id
_entity_poly.type
_entity_poly.pdbx_seq_one_letter_code
_entity_poly.pdbx_strand_id
1 'polypeptide(L)'
;MIHLPHSDHDRRRRPGDEGSDWCYKRRRAVLEKTELEMHLELLISGIAEKSNSSMESNLERLAQSLGTYLITDADRIIDIIIECVCYLREEITAYSTLAGLLNSKKQKFGFELLRQSLEVLREKLVSADFNHALHIVTFLADLVNCHVVSSNSLVEFYEGFMEAACEEGIPQVRSDWFVYAVLHSLPWSGPELNDREKEPLDNLLEGIEKYMLERSTSHAKLLQVWSAMEHEQDEYLCSLWTQISKLRDDGWIERHISRYYVGFDGSLASAVAHNLPLFIPSPHTSVIVYPLPTVVFRFFDYADCPDEGPVLPGAHSIERFLVEKELCSIIENNCYSRKE
;
A
#
# COMPACT_ATOMS: atom_id res chain seq x y z
N MET A 1 -65.14 -14.12 -28.31
CA MET A 1 -64.65 -12.84 -28.86
C MET A 1 -64.16 -12.04 -27.67
N ILE A 2 -62.87 -11.83 -27.46
CA ILE A 2 -61.94 -11.10 -28.33
C ILE A 2 -60.58 -11.82 -28.30
N HIS A 3 -60.02 -12.03 -29.49
CA HIS A 3 -58.69 -12.59 -29.71
C HIS A 3 -57.62 -11.51 -29.51
N LEU A 4 -56.56 -11.84 -28.77
CA LEU A 4 -55.27 -11.16 -28.82
C LEU A 4 -54.25 -12.09 -29.51
N PRO A 5 -53.39 -11.58 -30.41
CA PRO A 5 -52.60 -12.41 -31.30
C PRO A 5 -51.25 -12.82 -30.69
N HIS A 6 -50.79 -14.00 -31.09
CA HIS A 6 -49.42 -14.49 -30.98
C HIS A 6 -48.41 -13.51 -31.60
N SER A 7 -47.27 -13.31 -30.94
CA SER A 7 -46.05 -12.81 -31.58
C SER A 7 -44.86 -13.69 -31.21
N ASP A 8 -44.30 -14.32 -32.23
CA ASP A 8 -43.04 -15.04 -32.24
C ASP A 8 -41.89 -14.22 -31.63
N HIS A 9 -41.18 -14.82 -30.67
CA HIS A 9 -39.85 -14.36 -30.28
C HIS A 9 -38.83 -14.87 -31.29
N ASP A 10 -38.73 -14.15 -32.40
CA ASP A 10 -37.70 -14.35 -33.40
C ASP A 10 -36.34 -13.88 -32.86
N ARG A 11 -35.38 -14.81 -32.91
CA ARG A 11 -34.00 -14.67 -32.43
C ARG A 11 -33.23 -13.69 -33.32
N ARG A 12 -33.22 -12.41 -32.95
CA ARG A 12 -32.29 -11.44 -33.55
C ARG A 12 -30.90 -11.56 -32.95
N ARG A 13 -30.04 -12.31 -33.63
CA ARG A 13 -28.57 -12.19 -33.56
C ARG A 13 -28.16 -10.72 -33.73
N ARG A 14 -27.42 -10.17 -32.77
CA ARG A 14 -26.69 -8.90 -32.96
C ARG A 14 -25.26 -9.22 -33.39
N PRO A 15 -24.72 -8.58 -34.44
CA PRO A 15 -23.35 -8.74 -34.88
C PRO A 15 -22.43 -7.80 -34.08
N GLY A 16 -21.31 -8.31 -33.60
CA GLY A 16 -20.30 -7.52 -32.89
C GLY A 16 -19.56 -8.33 -31.84
N ASP A 17 -18.96 -9.44 -32.24
CA ASP A 17 -18.06 -10.25 -31.41
C ASP A 17 -16.62 -10.13 -31.94
N GLU A 18 -16.18 -8.88 -32.11
CA GLU A 18 -14.78 -8.52 -32.35
C GLU A 18 -14.49 -7.24 -31.57
N GLY A 19 -13.88 -7.38 -30.40
CA GLY A 19 -13.55 -6.24 -29.55
C GLY A 19 -13.00 -6.61 -28.17
N SER A 20 -12.12 -7.61 -28.08
CA SER A 20 -11.42 -7.98 -26.85
C SER A 20 -10.02 -7.36 -26.78
N ASP A 21 -9.89 -6.06 -27.02
CA ASP A 21 -8.58 -5.36 -27.03
C ASP A 21 -8.61 -4.00 -26.31
N TRP A 22 -9.58 -3.79 -25.42
CA TRP A 22 -9.92 -2.46 -24.89
C TRP A 22 -9.40 -2.12 -23.48
N CYS A 23 -8.42 -2.85 -22.92
CA CYS A 23 -7.88 -2.50 -21.60
C CYS A 23 -6.56 -1.69 -21.60
N TYR A 24 -5.84 -1.58 -22.73
CA TYR A 24 -4.49 -0.99 -22.74
C TYR A 24 -4.30 0.39 -23.38
N LYS A 25 -5.34 1.09 -23.83
CA LYS A 25 -5.15 2.42 -24.46
C LYS A 25 -6.16 3.45 -24.01
N ARG A 26 -5.99 3.96 -22.78
CA ARG A 26 -6.55 5.26 -22.42
C ARG A 26 -5.72 6.34 -23.13
N ARG A 27 -6.29 6.96 -24.17
CA ARG A 27 -5.71 8.06 -24.96
C ARG A 27 -5.38 9.26 -24.07
N ARG A 28 -4.17 9.28 -23.50
CA ARG A 28 -3.33 10.48 -23.49
C ARG A 28 -2.73 10.60 -24.90
N ALA A 29 -2.39 11.79 -25.37
CA ALA A 29 -1.58 11.91 -26.58
C ALA A 29 -0.31 11.06 -26.35
N VAL A 30 -0.21 9.91 -27.02
CA VAL A 30 0.90 8.98 -26.84
C VAL A 30 2.09 9.64 -27.52
N LEU A 31 2.90 10.36 -26.73
CA LEU A 31 4.30 10.53 -27.08
C LEU A 31 4.84 9.11 -27.28
N GLU A 32 5.39 8.84 -28.47
CA GLU A 32 6.12 7.59 -28.70
C GLU A 32 7.20 7.48 -27.62
N LYS A 33 7.08 6.48 -26.74
CA LYS A 33 8.10 6.20 -25.73
C LYS A 33 9.41 5.91 -26.45
N THR A 34 10.49 6.52 -26.00
CA THR A 34 11.81 6.27 -26.59
C THR A 34 12.26 4.84 -26.30
N GLU A 35 13.19 4.30 -27.10
CA GLU A 35 13.76 2.96 -26.88
C GLU A 35 14.38 2.83 -25.47
N LEU A 36 15.00 3.91 -24.98
CA LEU A 36 15.54 4.00 -23.63
C LEU A 36 14.45 3.89 -22.56
N GLU A 37 13.33 4.58 -22.75
CA GLU A 37 12.20 4.52 -21.83
C GLU A 37 11.62 3.11 -21.71
N MET A 38 11.42 2.44 -22.84
CA MET A 38 10.95 1.06 -22.85
C MET A 38 11.95 0.12 -22.16
N HIS A 39 13.25 0.34 -22.37
CA HIS A 39 14.30 -0.45 -21.73
C HIS A 39 14.30 -0.26 -20.20
N LEU A 40 14.23 0.97 -19.71
CA LEU A 40 14.18 1.26 -18.27
C LEU A 40 12.92 0.68 -17.62
N GLU A 41 11.77 0.78 -18.29
CA GLU A 41 10.51 0.20 -17.82
C GLU A 41 10.63 -1.31 -17.64
N LEU A 42 11.11 -2.03 -18.65
CA LEU A 42 11.29 -3.48 -18.59
C LEU A 42 12.28 -3.89 -17.48
N LEU A 43 13.36 -3.13 -17.28
CA LEU A 43 14.33 -3.42 -16.24
C LEU A 43 13.77 -3.24 -14.82
N ILE A 44 12.99 -2.19 -14.60
CA ILE A 44 12.48 -1.85 -13.26
C ILE A 44 11.26 -2.69 -12.92
N SER A 45 10.30 -2.85 -13.85
CA SER A 45 9.09 -3.64 -13.60
C SER A 45 9.36 -5.14 -13.47
N GLY A 46 10.43 -5.62 -14.10
CA GLY A 46 10.83 -7.04 -14.10
C GLY A 46 11.55 -7.51 -12.84
N ILE A 47 11.64 -6.69 -11.79
CA ILE A 47 12.45 -7.00 -10.59
C ILE A 47 12.00 -8.29 -9.87
N ALA A 48 10.70 -8.56 -9.92
CA ALA A 48 10.04 -9.69 -9.27
C ALA A 48 9.84 -10.91 -10.18
N GLU A 49 10.24 -10.81 -11.45
CA GLU A 49 10.11 -11.94 -12.37
C GLU A 49 11.00 -13.09 -11.93
N LYS A 50 10.47 -14.32 -12.01
CA LYS A 50 11.18 -15.53 -11.60
C LYS A 50 12.51 -15.64 -12.33
N SER A 51 13.60 -15.48 -11.58
CA SER A 51 14.96 -15.55 -12.09
C SER A 51 15.72 -16.71 -11.45
N ASN A 52 16.82 -17.13 -12.07
CA ASN A 52 17.74 -18.12 -11.49
C ASN A 52 18.64 -17.54 -10.37
N SER A 53 18.63 -16.22 -10.17
CA SER A 53 19.38 -15.54 -9.10
C SER A 53 18.47 -15.14 -7.93
N SER A 54 19.08 -14.88 -6.77
CA SER A 54 18.35 -14.35 -5.61
C SER A 54 17.87 -12.92 -5.86
N MET A 55 16.84 -12.50 -5.12
CA MET A 55 16.29 -11.15 -5.20
C MET A 55 17.36 -10.08 -4.91
N GLU A 56 18.24 -10.33 -3.94
CA GLU A 56 19.34 -9.43 -3.60
C GLU A 56 20.32 -9.28 -4.77
N SER A 57 20.68 -10.37 -5.44
CA SER A 57 21.58 -10.27 -6.61
C SER A 57 20.92 -9.53 -7.78
N ASN A 58 19.60 -9.65 -7.94
CA ASN A 58 18.85 -8.89 -8.94
C ASN A 58 18.84 -7.39 -8.60
N LEU A 59 18.51 -7.04 -7.35
CA LEU A 59 18.52 -5.67 -6.83
C LEU A 59 19.89 -4.99 -6.99
N GLU A 60 20.98 -5.69 -6.66
CA GLU A 60 22.33 -5.17 -6.78
C GLU A 60 22.70 -4.86 -8.24
N ARG A 61 22.43 -5.80 -9.16
CA ARG A 61 22.68 -5.62 -10.59
C ARG A 61 21.85 -4.50 -11.18
N LEU A 62 20.57 -4.42 -10.80
CA LEU A 62 19.66 -3.38 -11.26
C LEU A 62 20.13 -2.01 -10.77
N ALA A 63 20.46 -1.87 -9.48
CA ALA A 63 20.98 -0.62 -8.93
C ALA A 63 22.30 -0.20 -9.60
N GLN A 64 23.18 -1.15 -9.93
CA GLN A 64 24.41 -0.87 -10.66
C GLN A 64 24.15 -0.40 -12.09
N SER A 65 23.18 -1.01 -12.78
CA SER A 65 22.77 -0.63 -14.14
C SER A 65 22.12 0.76 -14.15
N LEU A 66 21.14 0.99 -13.29
CA LEU A 66 20.45 2.28 -13.17
C LEU A 66 21.38 3.40 -12.69
N GLY A 67 22.43 3.07 -11.93
CA GLY A 67 23.45 4.00 -11.46
C GLY A 67 24.08 4.84 -12.58
N THR A 68 24.19 4.32 -13.81
CA THR A 68 24.76 5.07 -14.95
C THR A 68 23.81 6.14 -15.51
N TYR A 69 22.52 6.02 -15.22
CA TYR A 69 21.46 6.89 -15.73
C TYR A 69 21.00 7.94 -14.70
N LEU A 70 21.46 7.86 -13.44
CA LEU A 70 21.06 8.79 -12.36
C LEU A 70 21.43 10.26 -12.60
N ILE A 71 22.26 10.57 -13.61
CA ILE A 71 22.60 11.96 -13.96
C ILE A 71 21.68 12.49 -15.06
N THR A 72 21.30 11.64 -16.01
CA THR A 72 20.59 12.03 -17.24
C THR A 72 19.09 11.77 -17.17
N ASP A 73 18.67 10.70 -16.50
CA ASP A 73 17.32 10.14 -16.58
C ASP A 73 16.72 9.83 -15.20
N ALA A 74 17.19 10.51 -14.14
CA ALA A 74 16.74 10.28 -12.77
C ALA A 74 15.22 10.43 -12.61
N ASP A 75 14.63 11.48 -13.20
CA ASP A 75 13.19 11.73 -13.11
C ASP A 75 12.39 10.58 -13.73
N ARG A 76 12.87 10.03 -14.86
CA ARG A 76 12.20 8.89 -15.51
C ARG A 76 12.29 7.61 -14.68
N ILE A 77 13.44 7.37 -14.03
CA ILE A 77 13.59 6.22 -13.12
C ILE A 77 12.62 6.37 -11.93
N ILE A 78 12.51 7.58 -11.38
CA ILE A 78 11.60 7.88 -10.27
C ILE A 78 10.14 7.65 -10.70
N ASP A 79 9.74 8.16 -11.86
CA ASP A 79 8.39 7.97 -12.42
C ASP A 79 8.03 6.47 -12.50
N ILE A 80 8.95 5.66 -13.04
CA ILE A 80 8.73 4.21 -13.20
C ILE A 80 8.65 3.52 -11.83
N ILE A 81 9.54 3.86 -10.88
CA ILE A 81 9.49 3.28 -9.52
C ILE A 81 8.16 3.63 -8.84
N ILE A 82 7.71 4.88 -8.91
CA ILE A 82 6.44 5.30 -8.30
C ILE A 82 5.24 4.62 -8.98
N GLU A 83 5.28 4.46 -10.31
CA GLU A 83 4.28 3.70 -11.04
C GLU A 83 4.25 2.24 -10.58
N CYS A 84 5.40 1.59 -10.47
CA CYS A 84 5.50 0.23 -9.95
C CYS A 84 4.99 0.13 -8.50
N VAL A 85 5.34 1.06 -7.61
CA VAL A 85 4.81 1.09 -6.23
C VAL A 85 3.29 1.20 -6.21
N CYS A 86 2.72 1.98 -7.13
CA CYS A 86 1.27 2.10 -7.26
C CYS A 86 0.64 0.74 -7.64
N TYR A 87 1.16 0.06 -8.66
CA TYR A 87 0.47 -1.09 -9.26
C TYR A 87 0.99 -2.47 -8.81
N LEU A 88 2.15 -2.55 -8.17
CA LEU A 88 2.83 -3.79 -7.74
C LEU A 88 3.12 -3.70 -6.23
N ARG A 89 2.05 -3.70 -5.43
CA ARG A 89 2.09 -3.48 -3.98
C ARG A 89 2.93 -4.54 -3.24
N GLU A 90 2.89 -5.76 -3.73
CA GLU A 90 3.52 -6.96 -3.20
C GLU A 90 5.05 -6.82 -3.21
N GLU A 91 5.55 -5.96 -4.10
CA GLU A 91 6.98 -5.71 -4.33
C GLU A 91 7.45 -4.39 -3.70
N ILE A 92 6.66 -3.76 -2.82
CA ILE A 92 7.00 -2.48 -2.18
C ILE A 92 8.39 -2.52 -1.54
N THR A 93 8.73 -3.61 -0.84
CA THR A 93 10.03 -3.73 -0.15
C THR A 93 11.19 -3.93 -1.12
N ALA A 94 10.95 -4.48 -2.31
CA ALA A 94 11.96 -4.55 -3.36
C ALA A 94 12.23 -3.15 -3.93
N TYR A 95 11.18 -2.37 -4.18
CA TYR A 95 11.31 -0.99 -4.68
C TYR A 95 11.91 -0.04 -3.65
N SER A 96 11.59 -0.19 -2.36
CA SER A 96 12.20 0.61 -1.29
C SER A 96 13.69 0.30 -1.16
N THR A 97 14.06 -0.98 -1.24
CA THR A 97 15.46 -1.43 -1.23
C THR A 97 16.21 -0.85 -2.44
N LEU A 98 15.64 -0.93 -3.65
CA LEU A 98 16.21 -0.34 -4.84
C LEU A 98 16.42 1.17 -4.69
N ALA A 99 15.41 1.89 -4.17
CA ALA A 99 15.50 3.31 -3.89
C ALA A 99 16.64 3.64 -2.90
N GLY A 100 16.82 2.83 -1.84
CA GLY A 100 17.94 2.95 -0.91
C GLY A 100 19.31 2.78 -1.59
N LEU A 101 19.44 1.76 -2.45
CA LEU A 101 20.66 1.51 -3.21
C LEU A 101 20.98 2.62 -4.22
N LEU A 102 19.97 3.26 -4.82
CA LEU A 102 20.16 4.40 -5.71
C LEU A 102 20.48 5.68 -4.93
N ASN A 103 19.84 5.89 -3.78
CA ASN A 103 20.14 7.01 -2.87
C ASN A 103 21.59 6.98 -2.38
N SER A 104 22.11 5.79 -2.02
CA SER A 104 23.51 5.63 -1.59
C SER A 104 24.51 5.98 -2.70
N LYS A 105 24.16 5.76 -3.96
CA LYS A 105 24.96 6.18 -5.13
C LYS A 105 24.82 7.68 -5.43
N LYS A 106 23.63 8.26 -5.24
CA LYS A 106 23.36 9.67 -5.54
C LYS A 106 22.28 10.26 -4.62
N GLN A 107 22.69 10.98 -3.57
CA GLN A 107 21.74 11.58 -2.61
C GLN A 107 20.67 12.48 -3.23
N LYS A 108 20.98 13.21 -4.32
CA LYS A 108 19.99 14.03 -5.04
C LYS A 108 18.81 13.21 -5.56
N PHE A 109 19.04 11.94 -5.95
CA PHE A 109 17.99 11.03 -6.39
C PHE A 109 17.00 10.76 -5.25
N GLY A 110 17.49 10.45 -4.05
CA GLY A 110 16.62 10.20 -2.89
C GLY A 110 15.73 11.40 -2.57
N PHE A 111 16.30 12.61 -2.54
CA PHE A 111 15.52 13.84 -2.33
C PHE A 111 14.41 14.03 -3.38
N GLU A 112 14.75 13.83 -4.66
CA GLU A 112 13.80 14.01 -5.77
C GLU A 112 12.71 12.94 -5.76
N LEU A 113 13.06 11.69 -5.43
CA LEU A 113 12.11 10.60 -5.24
C LEU A 113 11.07 10.94 -4.17
N LEU A 114 11.48 11.47 -3.02
CA LEU A 114 10.55 11.86 -1.96
C LEU A 114 9.64 13.01 -2.40
N ARG A 115 10.20 14.02 -3.07
CA ARG A 115 9.43 15.15 -3.61
C ARG A 115 8.33 14.67 -4.56
N GLN A 116 8.69 13.85 -5.54
CA GLN A 116 7.74 13.33 -6.53
C GLN A 116 6.73 12.35 -5.90
N SER A 117 7.16 11.51 -4.95
CA SER A 117 6.24 10.59 -4.24
C SER A 117 5.14 11.37 -3.49
N LEU A 118 5.49 12.48 -2.84
CA LEU A 118 4.51 13.33 -2.17
C LEU A 118 3.60 14.10 -3.14
N GLU A 119 4.12 14.49 -4.31
CA GLU A 119 3.31 15.08 -5.39
C GLU A 119 2.27 14.08 -5.89
N VAL A 120 2.69 12.85 -6.20
CA VAL A 120 1.78 11.78 -6.62
C VAL A 120 0.79 11.43 -5.50
N LEU A 121 1.23 11.33 -4.24
CA LEU A 121 0.33 11.10 -3.11
C LEU A 121 -0.78 12.16 -3.06
N ARG A 122 -0.43 13.45 -3.22
CA ARG A 122 -1.42 14.54 -3.26
C ARG A 122 -2.41 14.36 -4.41
N GLU A 123 -1.93 14.02 -5.60
CA GLU A 123 -2.78 13.76 -6.77
C GLU A 123 -3.75 12.59 -6.53
N LYS A 124 -3.27 11.51 -5.89
CA LYS A 124 -4.10 10.34 -5.53
C LYS A 124 -5.18 10.71 -4.52
N LEU A 125 -4.86 11.48 -3.49
CA LEU A 125 -5.87 11.97 -2.53
C LEU A 125 -6.93 12.86 -3.18
N VAL A 126 -6.52 13.80 -4.03
CA VAL A 126 -7.44 14.73 -4.71
C VAL A 126 -8.35 13.99 -5.71
N SER A 127 -7.83 12.96 -6.37
CA SER A 127 -8.60 12.12 -7.30
C SER A 127 -9.42 11.01 -6.63
N ALA A 128 -9.44 10.96 -5.29
CA ALA A 128 -10.09 9.91 -4.50
C ALA A 128 -9.57 8.49 -4.80
N ASP A 129 -8.33 8.38 -5.27
CA ASP A 129 -7.63 7.13 -5.53
C ASP A 129 -6.86 6.66 -4.28
N PHE A 130 -7.65 6.32 -3.26
CA PHE A 130 -7.17 6.02 -1.91
C PHE A 130 -6.35 4.74 -1.79
N ASN A 131 -6.52 3.79 -2.72
CA ASN A 131 -5.72 2.57 -2.75
C ASN A 131 -4.27 2.87 -3.13
N HIS A 132 -4.06 3.59 -4.24
CA HIS A 132 -2.71 3.99 -4.65
C HIS A 132 -2.08 4.98 -3.67
N ALA A 133 -2.88 5.88 -3.07
CA ALA A 133 -2.40 6.73 -1.99
C ALA A 133 -1.83 5.91 -0.81
N LEU A 134 -2.53 4.84 -0.41
CA LEU A 134 -2.06 3.95 0.66
C LEU A 134 -0.75 3.22 0.30
N HIS A 135 -0.58 2.81 -0.96
CA HIS A 135 0.66 2.19 -1.42
C HIS A 135 1.84 3.15 -1.31
N ILE A 136 1.64 4.41 -1.70
CA ILE A 136 2.68 5.45 -1.56
C ILE A 136 3.01 5.71 -0.09
N VAL A 137 2.00 5.81 0.79
CA VAL A 137 2.23 5.96 2.25
C VAL A 137 3.04 4.79 2.80
N THR A 138 2.71 3.56 2.40
CA THR A 138 3.43 2.35 2.83
C THR A 138 4.87 2.33 2.30
N PHE A 139 5.09 2.76 1.07
CA PHE A 139 6.42 2.91 0.48
C PHE A 139 7.26 3.95 1.23
N LEU A 140 6.71 5.14 1.51
CA LEU A 140 7.38 6.16 2.30
C LEU A 140 7.75 5.66 3.71
N ALA A 141 6.88 4.86 4.32
CA ALA A 141 7.14 4.25 5.61
C ALA A 141 8.33 3.26 5.56
N ASP A 142 8.37 2.40 4.55
CA ASP A 142 9.44 1.40 4.41
C ASP A 142 10.79 2.01 3.97
N LEU A 143 10.76 3.17 3.30
CA LEU A 143 11.97 3.92 2.93
C LEU A 143 12.81 4.40 4.13
N VAL A 144 12.22 4.46 5.33
CA VAL A 144 12.96 4.73 6.58
C VAL A 144 13.96 3.59 6.86
N ASN A 145 13.56 2.34 6.64
CA ASN A 145 14.42 1.17 6.80
C ASN A 145 15.56 1.13 5.76
N CYS A 146 15.38 1.83 4.64
CA CYS A 146 16.34 1.89 3.53
C CYS A 146 17.27 3.11 3.59
N HIS A 147 17.28 3.86 4.70
CA HIS A 147 18.03 5.11 4.88
C HIS A 147 17.78 6.16 3.78
N VAL A 148 16.54 6.23 3.26
CA VAL A 148 16.11 7.28 2.33
C VAL A 148 15.31 8.35 3.06
N VAL A 149 14.43 7.96 3.99
CA VAL A 149 13.64 8.87 4.83
C VAL A 149 14.19 8.87 6.26
N SER A 150 14.23 10.02 6.92
CA SER A 150 14.58 10.09 8.35
C SER A 150 13.38 9.69 9.21
N SER A 151 13.62 8.90 10.26
CA SER A 151 12.57 8.42 11.19
C SER A 151 11.73 9.57 11.76
N ASN A 152 12.38 10.64 12.21
CA ASN A 152 11.72 11.84 12.73
C ASN A 152 10.73 12.44 11.73
N SER A 153 11.14 12.65 10.47
CA SER A 153 10.25 13.25 9.45
C SER A 153 9.09 12.34 9.04
N LEU A 154 9.23 11.00 9.19
CA LEU A 154 8.12 10.08 9.00
C LEU A 154 7.08 10.22 10.13
N VAL A 155 7.51 10.44 11.38
CA VAL A 155 6.57 10.71 12.47
C VAL A 155 5.83 12.03 12.23
N GLU A 156 6.54 13.10 11.88
CA GLU A 156 5.91 14.40 11.53
C GLU A 156 4.89 14.24 10.38
N PHE A 157 5.19 13.38 9.40
CA PHE A 157 4.27 13.06 8.32
C PHE A 157 2.99 12.34 8.82
N TYR A 158 3.12 11.38 9.74
CA TYR A 158 1.97 10.73 10.37
C TYR A 158 1.17 11.67 11.27
N GLU A 159 1.84 12.57 11.99
CA GLU A 159 1.17 13.63 12.76
C GLU A 159 0.32 14.51 11.85
N GLY A 160 0.81 14.90 10.67
CA GLY A 160 0.02 15.61 9.68
C GLY A 160 -1.22 14.84 9.17
N PHE A 161 -1.16 13.51 9.13
CA PHE A 161 -2.33 12.67 8.85
C PHE A 161 -3.32 12.67 10.02
N MET A 162 -2.83 12.62 11.26
CA MET A 162 -3.66 12.69 12.46
C MET A 162 -4.32 14.06 12.65
N GLU A 163 -3.63 15.15 12.30
CA GLU A 163 -4.21 16.49 12.25
C GLU A 163 -5.39 16.54 11.26
N ALA A 164 -5.20 15.99 10.05
CA ALA A 164 -6.27 15.91 9.05
C ALA A 164 -7.44 15.00 9.49
N ALA A 165 -7.17 13.95 10.28
CA ALA A 165 -8.19 13.07 10.82
C ALA A 165 -9.04 13.75 11.90
N CYS A 166 -8.48 14.74 12.60
CA CYS A 166 -9.13 15.47 13.69
C CYS A 166 -9.77 16.80 13.26
N GLU A 167 -9.81 17.12 11.96
CA GLU A 167 -10.49 18.32 11.45
C GLU A 167 -11.97 18.36 11.87
N GLU A 168 -12.49 19.54 12.19
CA GLU A 168 -13.91 19.70 12.51
C GLU A 168 -14.78 19.70 11.24
N GLY A 169 -15.99 19.15 11.35
CA GLY A 169 -16.99 19.23 10.27
C GLY A 169 -16.72 18.32 9.07
N ILE A 170 -15.83 17.34 9.20
CA ILE A 170 -15.56 16.33 8.17
C ILE A 170 -16.34 15.02 8.40
N PRO A 171 -16.59 14.21 7.35
CA PRO A 171 -17.14 12.87 7.51
C PRO A 171 -16.19 11.94 8.25
N GLN A 172 -16.70 11.09 9.15
CA GLN A 172 -15.88 10.10 9.88
C GLN A 172 -15.05 9.21 8.94
N VAL A 173 -15.58 8.84 7.77
CA VAL A 173 -14.86 8.04 6.78
C VAL A 173 -13.58 8.69 6.24
N ARG A 174 -13.45 10.02 6.32
CA ARG A 174 -12.19 10.72 6.04
C ARG A 174 -11.19 10.47 7.17
N SER A 175 -11.61 10.70 8.41
CA SER A 175 -10.80 10.47 9.61
C SER A 175 -10.34 9.01 9.68
N ASP A 176 -11.27 8.08 9.48
CA ASP A 176 -11.03 6.64 9.44
C ASP A 176 -9.97 6.26 8.40
N TRP A 177 -9.95 6.91 7.22
CA TRP A 177 -8.94 6.62 6.19
C TRP A 177 -7.53 7.07 6.59
N PHE A 178 -7.39 8.27 7.16
CA PHE A 178 -6.07 8.77 7.60
C PHE A 178 -5.52 7.95 8.76
N VAL A 179 -6.36 7.61 9.74
CA VAL A 179 -5.99 6.72 10.85
C VAL A 179 -5.63 5.32 10.32
N TYR A 180 -6.43 4.79 9.39
CA TYR A 180 -6.13 3.53 8.73
C TYR A 180 -4.79 3.57 7.99
N ALA A 181 -4.48 4.65 7.26
CA ALA A 181 -3.24 4.76 6.51
C ALA A 181 -2.00 4.73 7.42
N VAL A 182 -2.06 5.41 8.58
CA VAL A 182 -1.00 5.37 9.60
C VAL A 182 -0.89 3.96 10.20
N LEU A 183 -1.99 3.38 10.68
CA LEU A 183 -1.96 2.04 11.28
C LEU A 183 -1.50 0.96 10.29
N HIS A 184 -1.92 1.09 9.02
CA HIS A 184 -1.54 0.16 7.96
C HIS A 184 -0.04 0.17 7.69
N SER A 185 0.64 1.32 7.78
CA SER A 185 2.07 1.41 7.43
C SER A 185 3.02 1.06 8.57
N LEU A 186 2.53 1.03 9.81
CA LEU A 186 3.33 0.69 11.00
C LEU A 186 3.99 -0.72 11.00
N PRO A 187 3.47 -1.78 10.37
CA PRO A 187 4.20 -3.05 10.25
C PRO A 187 5.55 -2.91 9.53
N TRP A 188 5.67 -1.94 8.62
CA TRP A 188 6.91 -1.67 7.89
C TRP A 188 7.87 -0.80 8.72
N SER A 189 7.40 0.33 9.26
CA SER A 189 8.25 1.34 9.90
C SER A 189 8.31 1.27 11.43
N GLY A 190 7.37 0.57 12.07
CA GLY A 190 7.21 0.51 13.52
C GLY A 190 8.46 0.13 14.30
N PRO A 191 9.23 -0.89 13.89
CA PRO A 191 10.50 -1.23 14.54
C PRO A 191 11.49 -0.04 14.59
N GLU A 192 11.78 0.57 13.44
CA GLU A 192 12.74 1.67 13.35
C GLU A 192 12.24 2.92 14.09
N LEU A 193 10.95 3.20 14.03
CA LEU A 193 10.34 4.32 14.77
C LEU A 193 10.36 4.07 16.28
N ASN A 194 10.10 2.85 16.74
CA ASN A 194 10.18 2.53 18.17
C ASN A 194 11.62 2.60 18.70
N ASP A 195 12.61 2.30 17.86
CA ASP A 195 14.01 2.35 18.26
C ASP A 195 14.57 3.78 18.27
N ARG A 196 14.15 4.64 17.32
CA ARG A 196 14.71 6.01 17.18
C ARG A 196 13.82 7.12 17.71
N GLU A 197 12.51 6.98 17.59
CA GLU A 197 11.50 8.02 17.82
C GLU A 197 10.40 7.51 18.77
N LYS A 198 10.78 6.78 19.83
CA LYS A 198 9.84 6.09 20.72
C LYS A 198 8.76 7.01 21.30
N GLU A 199 9.17 8.11 21.91
CA GLU A 199 8.24 9.04 22.57
C GLU A 199 7.27 9.69 21.55
N PRO A 200 7.73 10.22 20.40
CA PRO A 200 6.84 10.66 19.33
C PRO A 200 5.88 9.56 18.83
N LEU A 201 6.35 8.33 18.65
CA LEU A 201 5.51 7.20 18.23
C LEU A 201 4.45 6.86 19.30
N ASP A 202 4.82 6.82 20.57
CA ASP A 202 3.89 6.54 21.67
C ASP A 202 2.80 7.64 21.74
N ASN A 203 3.17 8.92 21.60
CA ASN A 203 2.22 10.03 21.54
C ASN A 203 1.24 9.92 20.35
N LEU A 204 1.74 9.54 19.18
CA LEU A 204 0.92 9.30 17.99
C LEU A 204 -0.11 8.19 18.24
N LEU A 205 0.31 7.08 18.86
CA LEU A 205 -0.56 5.95 19.19
C LEU A 205 -1.60 6.31 20.26
N GLU A 206 -1.26 7.13 21.25
CA GLU A 206 -2.22 7.67 22.22
C GLU A 206 -3.30 8.53 21.54
N GLY A 207 -2.90 9.35 20.56
CA GLY A 207 -3.83 10.14 19.74
C GLY A 207 -4.80 9.25 18.94
N ILE A 208 -4.29 8.16 18.36
CA ILE A 208 -5.11 7.16 17.67
C ILE A 208 -6.05 6.46 18.64
N GLU A 209 -5.58 6.05 19.82
CA GLU A 209 -6.41 5.40 20.83
C GLU A 209 -7.60 6.28 21.23
N LYS A 210 -7.35 7.58 21.47
CA LYS A 210 -8.40 8.56 21.75
C LYS A 210 -9.44 8.62 20.63
N TYR A 211 -9.00 8.71 19.37
CA TYR A 211 -9.91 8.69 18.22
C TYR A 211 -10.75 7.40 18.18
N MET A 212 -10.11 6.25 18.39
CA MET A 212 -10.76 4.94 18.37
C MET A 212 -11.85 4.79 19.44
N LEU A 213 -11.69 5.46 20.59
CA LEU A 213 -12.70 5.49 21.67
C LEU A 213 -13.90 6.39 21.35
N GLU A 214 -13.72 7.44 20.54
CA GLU A 214 -14.74 8.45 20.26
C GLU A 214 -15.58 8.13 19.00
N ARG A 215 -15.02 7.40 18.03
CA ARG A 215 -15.67 7.15 16.74
C ARG A 215 -16.92 6.27 16.86
N SER A 216 -17.85 6.44 15.92
CA SER A 216 -19.03 5.57 15.82
C SER A 216 -18.73 4.29 15.06
N THR A 217 -19.07 3.14 15.67
CA THR A 217 -19.05 1.81 15.04
C THR A 217 -20.46 1.29 14.69
N SER A 218 -21.45 2.18 14.67
CA SER A 218 -22.86 1.83 14.47
C SER A 218 -23.15 1.10 13.14
N HIS A 219 -22.32 1.33 12.12
CA HIS A 219 -22.38 0.65 10.83
C HIS A 219 -22.00 -0.84 10.90
N ALA A 220 -21.23 -1.28 11.91
CA ALA A 220 -20.69 -2.63 11.97
C ALA A 220 -21.80 -3.69 11.93
N LYS A 221 -22.89 -3.51 12.70
CA LYS A 221 -24.03 -4.45 12.74
C LYS A 221 -24.72 -4.64 11.38
N LEU A 222 -24.69 -3.63 10.52
CA LEU A 222 -25.27 -3.69 9.18
C LEU A 222 -24.37 -4.48 8.21
N LEU A 223 -23.07 -4.44 8.43
CA LEU A 223 -22.05 -5.01 7.54
C LEU A 223 -21.62 -6.42 7.94
N GLN A 224 -21.95 -6.85 9.16
CA GLN A 224 -21.69 -8.20 9.64
C GLN A 224 -22.36 -9.25 8.73
N VAL A 225 -21.61 -10.29 8.41
CA VAL A 225 -22.08 -11.46 7.65
C VAL A 225 -22.86 -12.40 8.59
N TRP A 226 -22.48 -12.47 9.87
CA TRP A 226 -23.22 -13.15 10.93
C TRP A 226 -23.22 -12.33 12.23
N SER A 227 -24.27 -12.47 13.02
CA SER A 227 -24.48 -11.72 14.27
C SER A 227 -24.23 -12.51 15.55
N ALA A 228 -23.98 -13.82 15.45
CA ALA A 228 -23.83 -14.72 16.61
C ALA A 228 -23.12 -16.03 16.21
N MET A 229 -21.79 -15.99 16.06
CA MET A 229 -20.93 -17.19 15.96
C MET A 229 -19.72 -17.04 16.89
N GLU A 230 -18.98 -18.13 17.08
CA GLU A 230 -17.77 -18.19 17.90
C GLU A 230 -16.67 -17.23 17.42
N HIS A 231 -16.60 -16.97 16.11
CA HIS A 231 -15.73 -15.95 15.54
C HIS A 231 -16.47 -14.61 15.44
N GLU A 232 -16.19 -13.69 16.37
CA GLU A 232 -16.72 -12.33 16.29
C GLU A 232 -16.17 -11.60 15.06
N GLN A 233 -17.03 -10.80 14.44
CA GLN A 233 -16.68 -9.98 13.29
C GLN A 233 -16.43 -8.54 13.72
N ASP A 234 -15.15 -8.24 13.86
CA ASP A 234 -14.66 -6.91 14.22
C ASP A 234 -14.86 -5.92 13.07
N GLU A 235 -15.20 -4.69 13.42
CA GLU A 235 -15.05 -3.58 12.51
C GLU A 235 -13.56 -3.43 12.11
N TYR A 236 -13.29 -3.13 10.83
CA TYR A 236 -11.95 -3.25 10.25
C TYR A 236 -10.86 -2.44 10.97
N LEU A 237 -11.17 -1.24 11.43
CA LEU A 237 -10.22 -0.36 12.09
C LEU A 237 -10.03 -0.76 13.56
N CYS A 238 -11.08 -1.24 14.21
CA CYS A 238 -10.97 -1.89 15.53
C CYS A 238 -10.03 -3.10 15.47
N SER A 239 -10.24 -3.98 14.48
CA SER A 239 -9.40 -5.17 14.31
C SER A 239 -7.94 -4.81 14.07
N LEU A 240 -7.68 -3.85 13.17
CA LEU A 240 -6.32 -3.38 12.90
C LEU A 240 -5.68 -2.71 14.11
N TRP A 241 -6.42 -1.90 14.87
CA TRP A 241 -5.92 -1.29 16.10
C TRP A 241 -5.48 -2.34 17.12
N THR A 242 -6.27 -3.41 17.31
CA THR A 242 -5.90 -4.52 18.18
C THR A 242 -4.65 -5.24 17.67
N GLN A 243 -4.53 -5.44 16.36
CA GLN A 243 -3.37 -6.09 15.73
C GLN A 243 -2.09 -5.26 15.87
N ILE A 244 -2.15 -3.95 15.67
CA ILE A 244 -1.02 -3.03 15.87
C ILE A 244 -0.66 -2.92 17.35
N SER A 245 -1.66 -2.85 18.24
CA SER A 245 -1.43 -2.86 19.69
C SER A 245 -0.69 -4.13 20.12
N LYS A 246 -1.12 -5.29 19.61
CA LYS A 246 -0.42 -6.56 19.84
C LYS A 246 1.00 -6.56 19.26
N LEU A 247 1.18 -6.07 18.03
CA LEU A 247 2.51 -5.95 17.42
C LEU A 247 3.46 -5.11 18.28
N ARG A 248 2.98 -3.96 18.79
CA ARG A 248 3.73 -3.11 19.73
C ARG A 248 4.10 -3.87 21.00
N ASP A 249 3.13 -4.54 21.62
CA ASP A 249 3.32 -5.28 22.88
C ASP A 249 4.28 -6.48 22.69
N ASP A 250 4.33 -7.05 21.48
CA ASP A 250 5.28 -8.08 21.06
C ASP A 250 6.65 -7.50 20.62
N GLY A 251 6.90 -6.21 20.84
CA GLY A 251 8.17 -5.55 20.56
C GLY A 251 8.39 -5.20 19.08
N TRP A 252 7.31 -4.98 18.33
CA TRP A 252 7.32 -4.69 16.89
C TRP A 252 7.88 -5.81 16.01
N ILE A 253 7.83 -7.06 16.50
CA ILE A 253 8.35 -8.21 15.77
C ILE A 253 7.23 -8.89 14.98
N GLU A 254 7.41 -8.98 13.65
CA GLU A 254 6.57 -9.75 12.74
C GLU A 254 7.44 -10.68 11.86
N ARG A 255 6.81 -11.64 11.16
CA ARG A 255 7.53 -12.67 10.38
C ARG A 255 7.05 -12.84 8.93
N HIS A 256 6.25 -11.91 8.43
CA HIS A 256 5.60 -12.00 7.12
C HIS A 256 6.30 -11.16 6.06
N ILE A 257 6.70 -9.93 6.40
CA ILE A 257 7.25 -8.97 5.44
C ILE A 257 8.65 -9.40 4.98
N SER A 258 8.84 -9.51 3.67
CA SER A 258 10.16 -9.79 3.07
C SER A 258 11.01 -8.51 3.04
N ARG A 259 11.95 -8.39 3.98
CA ARG A 259 12.79 -7.19 4.18
C ARG A 259 14.13 -7.31 3.45
N TYR A 260 14.13 -7.14 2.13
CA TYR A 260 15.33 -7.35 1.29
C TYR A 260 16.51 -6.42 1.63
N TYR A 261 16.23 -5.21 2.10
CA TYR A 261 17.24 -4.22 2.49
C TYR A 261 18.20 -4.69 3.60
N VAL A 262 17.81 -5.68 4.42
CA VAL A 262 18.69 -6.31 5.44
C VAL A 262 19.93 -6.96 4.79
N GLY A 263 19.81 -7.44 3.54
CA GLY A 263 20.95 -7.97 2.78
C GLY A 263 21.98 -6.91 2.36
N PHE A 264 21.68 -5.62 2.57
CA PHE A 264 22.43 -4.49 2.05
C PHE A 264 22.91 -3.49 3.13
N ASP A 265 22.90 -3.88 4.41
CA ASP A 265 23.32 -3.01 5.53
C ASP A 265 24.63 -2.26 5.24
N GLY A 266 25.63 -2.94 4.69
CA GLY A 266 26.93 -2.33 4.36
C GLY A 266 26.84 -1.25 3.27
N SER A 267 25.99 -1.44 2.25
CA SER A 267 25.77 -0.45 1.19
C SER A 267 24.93 0.73 1.69
N LEU A 268 23.89 0.46 2.47
CA LEU A 268 22.94 1.45 2.96
C LEU A 268 23.51 2.28 4.11
N ALA A 269 24.48 1.77 4.88
CA ALA A 269 25.14 2.51 5.97
C ALA A 269 25.83 3.82 5.52
N SER A 270 26.16 3.94 4.23
CA SER A 270 26.75 5.16 3.65
C SER A 270 25.72 6.15 3.10
N ALA A 271 24.45 5.75 3.02
CA ALA A 271 23.37 6.58 2.52
C ALA A 271 23.04 7.70 3.52
N VAL A 272 22.62 8.84 2.99
CA VAL A 272 22.09 9.94 3.78
C VAL A 272 20.58 9.91 3.68
N ALA A 273 19.91 9.82 4.82
CA ALA A 273 18.47 9.94 4.93
C ALA A 273 18.06 11.42 4.75
N HIS A 274 16.90 11.63 4.14
CA HIS A 274 16.34 12.95 3.87
C HIS A 274 15.10 13.14 4.74
N ASN A 275 14.82 14.39 5.13
CA ASN A 275 13.54 14.72 5.73
C ASN A 275 12.46 14.77 4.65
N LEU A 276 11.28 14.22 4.93
CA LEU A 276 10.11 14.44 4.10
C LEU A 276 9.79 15.94 4.06
N PRO A 277 9.54 16.52 2.87
CA PRO A 277 8.92 17.83 2.77
C PRO A 277 7.59 17.86 3.53
N LEU A 278 7.27 19.00 4.15
CA LEU A 278 6.00 19.18 4.85
C LEU A 278 4.82 18.81 3.94
N PHE A 279 4.05 17.81 4.38
CA PHE A 279 2.89 17.33 3.66
C PHE A 279 1.63 17.63 4.46
N ILE A 280 0.78 18.48 3.90
CA ILE A 280 -0.54 18.79 4.46
C ILE A 280 -1.57 18.16 3.52
N PRO A 281 -2.38 17.18 3.98
CA PRO A 281 -3.46 16.62 3.17
C PRO A 281 -4.41 17.71 2.69
N SER A 282 -4.98 17.52 1.50
CA SER A 282 -5.95 18.50 0.97
C SER A 282 -7.21 18.56 1.85
N PRO A 283 -7.78 19.76 2.08
CA PRO A 283 -9.01 19.89 2.86
C PRO A 283 -10.17 19.07 2.29
N HIS A 284 -11.10 18.66 3.14
CA HIS A 284 -12.30 17.98 2.68
C HIS A 284 -13.13 18.86 1.74
N THR A 285 -13.65 18.24 0.68
CA THR A 285 -14.73 18.82 -0.14
C THR A 285 -15.84 17.80 -0.31
N SER A 286 -17.08 18.26 -0.50
CA SER A 286 -18.27 17.40 -0.61
C SER A 286 -18.28 16.48 -1.83
N VAL A 287 -17.35 16.65 -2.77
CA VAL A 287 -17.22 15.81 -3.98
C VAL A 287 -16.31 14.60 -3.77
N ILE A 288 -15.48 14.61 -2.72
CA ILE A 288 -14.56 13.50 -2.43
C ILE A 288 -15.35 12.37 -1.77
N VAL A 289 -15.21 11.17 -2.33
CA VAL A 289 -15.80 9.94 -1.81
C VAL A 289 -14.70 9.10 -1.18
N TYR A 290 -14.70 9.01 0.14
CA TYR A 290 -13.74 8.18 0.89
C TYR A 290 -14.15 6.71 0.87
N PRO A 291 -13.22 5.78 1.13
CA PRO A 291 -13.54 4.36 1.25
C PRO A 291 -14.58 4.12 2.35
N LEU A 292 -15.49 3.19 2.08
CA LEU A 292 -16.51 2.80 3.05
C LEU A 292 -15.89 1.93 4.16
N PRO A 293 -16.39 2.00 5.39
CA PRO A 293 -15.96 1.11 6.45
C PRO A 293 -16.35 -0.33 6.11
N THR A 294 -15.56 -1.29 6.59
CA THR A 294 -15.81 -2.72 6.41
C THR A 294 -15.80 -3.45 7.75
N VAL A 295 -16.22 -4.71 7.72
CA VAL A 295 -16.14 -5.63 8.84
C VAL A 295 -15.28 -6.80 8.39
N VAL A 296 -14.39 -7.25 9.26
CA VAL A 296 -13.46 -8.34 8.92
C VAL A 296 -14.22 -9.65 8.85
N PHE A 297 -14.08 -10.35 7.73
CA PHE A 297 -14.59 -11.70 7.60
C PHE A 297 -13.66 -12.67 8.35
N ARG A 298 -14.19 -13.40 9.33
CA ARG A 298 -13.39 -14.36 10.13
C ARG A 298 -14.12 -15.69 10.29
N PHE A 299 -13.65 -16.71 9.60
CA PHE A 299 -14.28 -18.04 9.69
C PHE A 299 -13.32 -19.13 10.17
N PHE A 300 -12.01 -18.94 10.00
CA PHE A 300 -11.00 -19.93 10.33
C PHE A 300 -10.09 -19.47 11.47
N ASP A 301 -9.80 -20.40 12.37
CA ASP A 301 -8.74 -20.30 13.37
C ASP A 301 -7.75 -21.47 13.30
N TYR A 302 -6.87 -21.57 14.30
CA TYR A 302 -5.82 -22.58 14.34
C TYR A 302 -6.38 -24.00 14.55
N ALA A 303 -7.56 -24.17 15.15
CA ALA A 303 -8.18 -25.46 15.41
C ALA A 303 -8.80 -26.07 14.14
N ASP A 304 -9.06 -25.25 13.11
CA ASP A 304 -9.48 -25.71 11.79
C ASP A 304 -8.32 -26.24 10.92
N CYS A 305 -7.08 -26.02 11.36
CA CYS A 305 -5.89 -26.43 10.63
C CYS A 305 -5.43 -27.85 11.04
N PRO A 306 -4.87 -28.65 10.12
CA PRO A 306 -4.35 -29.97 10.45
C PRO A 306 -3.15 -29.89 11.40
N ASP A 307 -3.04 -30.84 12.34
CA ASP A 307 -1.99 -30.87 13.38
C ASP A 307 -0.55 -30.83 12.84
N GLU A 308 -0.32 -31.39 11.65
CA GLU A 308 1.01 -31.45 11.01
C GLU A 308 1.28 -30.25 10.07
N GLY A 309 0.36 -29.28 10.00
CA GLY A 309 0.44 -28.12 9.12
C GLY A 309 1.09 -26.87 9.75
N PRO A 310 1.40 -25.84 8.93
CA PRO A 310 1.75 -24.53 9.47
C PRO A 310 0.58 -23.95 10.27
N VAL A 311 0.88 -23.33 11.40
CA VAL A 311 -0.13 -22.72 12.27
C VAL A 311 -0.68 -21.45 11.61
N LEU A 312 -2.00 -21.35 11.51
CA LEU A 312 -2.67 -20.14 11.03
C LEU A 312 -2.43 -18.98 12.01
N PRO A 313 -1.96 -17.81 11.54
CA PRO A 313 -1.84 -16.64 12.39
C PRO A 313 -3.18 -16.28 13.06
N GLY A 314 -3.13 -16.00 14.37
CA GLY A 314 -4.30 -15.66 15.17
C GLY A 314 -5.00 -14.40 14.66
N ALA A 315 -6.31 -14.28 14.90
CA ALA A 315 -7.14 -13.18 14.37
C ALA A 315 -6.60 -11.78 14.69
N HIS A 316 -5.96 -11.62 15.86
CA HIS A 316 -5.40 -10.35 16.33
C HIS A 316 -3.89 -10.23 16.11
N SER A 317 -3.25 -11.14 15.36
CA SER A 317 -1.85 -10.96 14.96
C SER A 317 -1.76 -10.09 13.71
N ILE A 318 -0.67 -9.33 13.57
CA ILE A 318 -0.47 -8.50 12.38
C ILE A 318 -0.21 -9.35 11.13
N GLU A 319 0.39 -10.54 11.29
CA GLU A 319 0.62 -11.46 10.17
C GLU A 319 -0.69 -11.89 9.54
N ARG A 320 -1.76 -12.09 10.33
CA ARG A 320 -3.08 -12.40 9.80
C ARG A 320 -3.59 -11.29 8.88
N PHE A 321 -3.42 -10.04 9.29
CA PHE A 321 -3.77 -8.87 8.47
C PHE A 321 -2.95 -8.80 7.20
N LEU A 322 -1.63 -8.95 7.29
CA LEU A 322 -0.71 -8.85 6.15
C LEU A 322 -1.00 -9.93 5.10
N VAL A 323 -1.17 -11.18 5.53
CA VAL A 323 -1.56 -12.31 4.65
C VAL A 323 -2.88 -12.02 3.96
N GLU A 324 -3.92 -11.60 4.70
CA GLU A 324 -5.23 -11.32 4.11
C GLU A 324 -5.16 -10.16 3.10
N LYS A 325 -4.38 -9.11 3.38
CA LYS A 325 -4.22 -7.97 2.47
C LYS A 325 -3.45 -8.34 1.21
N GLU A 326 -2.39 -9.13 1.33
CA GLU A 326 -1.64 -9.63 0.18
C GLU A 326 -2.53 -10.50 -0.72
N LEU A 327 -3.28 -11.44 -0.14
CA LEU A 327 -4.19 -12.29 -0.91
C LEU A 327 -5.29 -11.48 -1.61
N CYS A 328 -5.90 -10.51 -0.92
CA CYS A 328 -6.88 -9.62 -1.55
C CYS A 328 -6.27 -8.86 -2.74
N SER A 329 -5.07 -8.33 -2.58
CA SER A 329 -4.38 -7.55 -3.60
C SER A 329 -4.01 -8.42 -4.83
N ILE A 330 -3.50 -9.64 -4.60
CA ILE A 330 -3.25 -10.63 -5.66
C ILE A 330 -4.54 -10.95 -6.43
N ILE A 331 -5.65 -11.18 -5.74
CA ILE A 331 -6.94 -11.49 -6.37
C ILE A 331 -7.45 -10.28 -7.17
N GLU A 332 -7.36 -9.07 -6.64
CA GLU A 332 -7.78 -7.85 -7.33
C GLU A 332 -6.97 -7.62 -8.61
N ASN A 333 -5.66 -7.82 -8.56
CA ASN A 333 -4.76 -7.67 -9.71
C ASN A 333 -4.99 -8.74 -10.80
N ASN A 334 -5.43 -9.95 -10.41
CA ASN A 334 -5.61 -11.09 -11.32
C ASN A 334 -7.09 -11.46 -11.57
N CYS A 335 -8.04 -10.61 -11.18
CA CYS A 335 -9.46 -10.95 -11.18
C CYS A 335 -10.03 -11.32 -12.57
N TYR A 336 -9.39 -10.91 -13.65
CA TYR A 336 -9.76 -11.25 -15.03
C TYR A 336 -9.02 -12.47 -15.60
N SER A 337 -7.98 -12.94 -14.92
CA SER A 337 -7.09 -14.01 -15.37
C SER A 337 -7.04 -15.15 -14.36
N ARG A 338 -8.14 -15.89 -14.16
CA ARG A 338 -8.28 -16.95 -13.12
C ARG A 338 -7.13 -17.97 -12.93
N LYS A 339 -6.25 -18.13 -13.91
CA LYS A 339 -5.11 -19.08 -13.89
C LYS A 339 -3.81 -18.42 -13.44
N GLU A 340 -3.70 -17.12 -13.64
CA GLU A 340 -2.67 -16.23 -13.12
C GLU A 340 -3.12 -15.81 -11.71
#